data_AF-H0I437-F1
#
_entry.id   AF-H0I437-F1
#
_cell.length_a   1.000
_cell.length_b   1.000
_cell.length_c   1.000
_cell.angle_alpha   90.00
_cell.angle_beta   90.00
_cell.angle_gamma   90.00
#
_symmetry.space_group_name_H-M   'P 1'
#
loop_
_entity.id
_entity.type
_entity.pdbx_description
1 polymer ?
#
loop_
_entity_poly.entity_id
_entity_poly.type
_entity_poly.pdbx_seq_one_letter_code
_entity_poly.pdbx_strand_id
1 'polypeptide(L)' 'MDAPELGYVALSDLDSLRGPFGSLVDYDMTFAASKPLSAHADDARRRGFIAAQSKGAWAHARPFFSPSAPLNRT' A
#
# COMPACT_ATOMS: atom_id res chain seq x y z
N MET A 1 -13.69 13.29 22.26
CA MET A 1 -12.89 13.70 21.08
C MET A 1 -11.59 12.93 21.25
N ASP A 2 -11.60 11.67 20.84
CA ASP A 2 -10.53 10.75 21.12
C ASP A 2 -9.78 10.56 19.80
N ALA A 3 -8.65 11.24 19.69
CA ALA A 3 -7.66 10.87 18.68
C ALA A 3 -7.11 9.51 19.12
N PRO A 4 -7.04 8.49 18.24
CA PRO A 4 -6.45 7.22 18.63
C PRO A 4 -5.03 7.51 19.16
N GLU A 5 -4.75 7.04 20.37
CA GLU A 5 -3.38 7.02 20.87
C GLU A 5 -2.52 6.40 19.78
N LEU A 6 -1.47 7.11 19.36
CA LEU A 6 -0.58 6.64 18.32
C LEU A 6 0.27 5.50 18.90
N GLY A 7 -0.36 4.35 19.08
CA GLY A 7 0.34 3.11 19.38
C GLY A 7 1.32 2.84 18.24
N TYR A 8 2.52 2.43 18.59
CA TYR A 8 3.47 1.92 17.61
C TYR A 8 3.14 0.45 17.35
N VAL A 9 3.17 0.07 16.08
CA VAL A 9 3.09 -1.33 15.65
C VAL A 9 4.29 -1.61 14.77
N ALA A 10 4.93 -2.77 14.94
CA ALA A 10 5.99 -3.16 14.05
C ALA A 10 5.38 -3.61 12.72
N LEU A 11 6.04 -3.32 11.60
CA LEU A 11 5.60 -3.80 10.28
C LEU A 11 5.49 -5.33 10.24
N SER A 12 6.40 -6.02 10.93
CA SER A 12 6.39 -7.48 11.09
C SER A 12 5.12 -8.01 11.76
N ASP A 13 4.48 -7.21 12.63
CA ASP A 13 3.25 -7.63 13.30
C ASP A 13 2.09 -7.66 12.29
N LEU A 14 2.12 -6.75 11.30
CA LEU A 14 1.11 -6.64 10.25
C LEU A 14 1.19 -7.78 9.23
N ASP A 15 2.37 -8.37 9.00
CA ASP A 15 2.56 -9.50 8.06
C ASP A 15 1.79 -10.77 8.48
N SER A 16 1.53 -10.90 9.77
CA SER A 16 0.75 -12.02 10.33
C SER A 16 -0.76 -11.84 10.14
N LEU A 17 -1.22 -10.63 9.84
CA LEU A 17 -2.64 -10.33 9.70
C LEU A 17 -3.20 -10.97 8.43
N ARG A 18 -4.45 -11.45 8.54
CA ARG A 18 -5.21 -12.02 7.44
C ARG A 18 -6.52 -11.28 7.34
N GLY A 19 -6.71 -10.58 6.23
CA GLY A 19 -7.98 -9.98 5.86
C GLY A 19 -8.99 -11.03 5.38
N PRO A 20 -10.19 -10.58 4.97
CA PRO A 20 -11.17 -11.44 4.33
C PRO A 20 -10.52 -12.22 3.16
N PHE A 21 -10.88 -13.50 3.03
CA PHE A 21 -10.32 -14.42 2.03
C PHE A 21 -8.82 -14.74 2.18
N GLY A 22 -8.22 -14.44 3.34
CA GLY A 22 -6.81 -14.77 3.62
C GLY A 22 -5.81 -13.79 3.01
N SER A 23 -6.27 -12.63 2.52
CA SER A 23 -5.40 -11.59 1.98
C SER A 23 -4.44 -11.07 3.05
N LEU A 24 -3.18 -10.90 2.67
CA LEU A 24 -2.18 -10.24 3.49
C LEU A 24 -2.36 -8.72 3.45
N VAL A 25 -1.68 -8.04 4.37
CA VAL A 25 -1.44 -6.60 4.24
C VAL A 25 -0.56 -6.37 3.02
N ASP A 26 -0.92 -5.38 2.21
CA ASP A 26 -0.14 -4.94 1.05
C ASP A 26 0.57 -3.63 1.34
N TYR A 27 1.76 -3.48 0.76
CA TYR A 27 2.56 -2.26 0.83
C TYR A 27 2.42 -1.46 -0.46
N ASP A 28 1.82 -0.27 -0.36
CA ASP A 28 1.78 0.67 -1.50
C ASP A 28 3.18 1.28 -1.73
N MET A 29 3.97 0.60 -2.57
CA MET A 29 5.31 1.04 -2.97
C MET A 29 5.30 2.33 -3.81
N THR A 30 4.13 2.81 -4.22
CA THR A 30 3.98 4.02 -5.05
C THR A 30 3.48 5.23 -4.25
N PHE A 31 3.18 5.03 -2.97
CA PHE A 31 2.69 6.09 -2.10
C PHE A 31 3.74 7.20 -1.96
N ALA A 32 3.35 8.41 -2.35
CA ALA A 32 4.16 9.60 -2.19
C ALA A 32 3.31 10.71 -1.55
N ALA A 33 3.56 10.97 -0.27
CA ALA A 33 2.84 11.97 0.49
C ALA A 33 2.96 13.36 -0.14
N SER A 34 1.83 13.94 -0.56
CA SER A 34 1.79 15.32 -1.10
C SER A 34 1.41 16.36 -0.04
N LYS A 35 1.07 15.92 1.18
CA LYS A 35 0.58 16.74 2.29
C LYS A 35 0.98 16.07 3.62
N PRO A 36 0.99 16.81 4.75
CA PRO A 36 1.37 16.23 6.03
C PRO A 36 0.38 15.14 6.49
N LEU A 37 0.85 14.25 7.38
CA LEU A 37 0.06 13.14 7.92
C LEU A 37 -1.24 13.61 8.59
N SER A 38 -1.22 14.72 9.32
CA SER A 38 -2.41 15.31 9.94
C SER A 38 -3.49 15.64 8.91
N ALA A 39 -3.10 16.21 7.76
CA ALA A 39 -4.03 16.52 6.68
C ALA A 39 -4.57 15.25 5.98
N HIS A 40 -3.84 14.13 6.00
CA HIS A 40 -4.39 12.84 5.59
C HIS A 40 -5.40 12.30 6.61
N ALA A 41 -5.11 12.42 7.90
CA ALA A 41 -6.01 12.00 8.97
C ALA A 41 -7.33 12.77 8.95
N ASP A 42 -7.28 14.08 8.79
CA ASP A 42 -8.48 14.93 8.66
C ASP A 42 -9.32 14.53 7.44
N ASP A 43 -8.69 14.26 6.30
CA ASP A 43 -9.37 13.78 5.11
C ASP A 43 -10.03 12.41 5.33
N ALA A 44 -9.32 11.48 5.96
CA ALA A 44 -9.86 10.16 6.26
C ALA A 44 -11.05 10.26 7.21
N ARG A 45 -10.98 11.13 8.24
CA ARG A 45 -12.08 11.36 9.17
C ARG A 45 -13.30 11.97 8.47
N ARG A 46 -13.09 12.93 7.56
CA ARG A 46 -14.18 13.52 6.77
C ARG A 46 -14.83 12.52 5.81
N ARG A 47 -14.04 11.61 5.23
CA ARG A 47 -14.52 10.60 4.27
C ARG A 47 -15.08 9.34 4.94
N GLY A 48 -14.70 9.06 6.18
CA GLY A 48 -14.98 7.81 6.88
C GLY A 48 -14.08 6.64 6.46
N PHE A 49 -13.07 6.87 5.61
CA PHE A 49 -12.11 5.85 5.15
C PHE A 49 -10.80 6.49 4.68
N ILE A 50 -9.72 5.72 4.67
CA ILE A 50 -8.41 6.16 4.14
C ILE A 50 -8.44 6.07 2.61
N ALA A 51 -8.27 7.20 1.93
CA ALA A 51 -8.18 7.24 0.48
C ALA A 51 -6.72 7.03 0.02
N ALA A 52 -6.55 6.25 -1.05
CA ALA A 52 -5.25 6.11 -1.70
C ALA A 52 -4.78 7.46 -2.26
N GLN A 53 -3.47 7.69 -2.21
CA GLN A 53 -2.83 8.80 -2.89
C GLN A 53 -1.93 8.23 -3.98
N SER A 54 -2.36 8.36 -5.23
CA SER A 54 -1.48 8.05 -6.35
C SER A 54 -0.64 9.28 -6.71
N LYS A 55 0.66 9.06 -6.84
CA LYS A 55 1.48 9.90 -7.72
C LYS A 55 1.09 9.51 -9.16
N GLY A 56 0.84 10.51 -10.02
CA GLY A 56 0.49 10.28 -11.43
C GLY A 56 1.36 9.18 -12.05
N ALA A 57 0.70 8.17 -12.63
CA ALA A 57 1.28 6.91 -13.05
C ALA A 57 2.53 7.11 -13.92
N TRP A 58 3.63 6.49 -13.50
CA TRP A 58 4.63 5.81 -14.35
C TRP A 58 4.69 6.35 -15.79
N ALA A 59 5.33 7.50 -15.99
CA ALA A 59 5.49 8.05 -17.35
C ALA A 59 6.49 7.26 -18.24
N HIS A 60 7.18 6.22 -17.74
CA HIS A 60 8.25 5.55 -18.51
C HIS A 60 8.72 4.15 -18.06
N ALA A 61 8.04 3.42 -17.17
CA ALA A 61 8.58 2.12 -16.73
C ALA A 61 8.14 0.93 -17.60
N ARG A 62 9.15 0.15 -18.01
CA ARG A 62 9.22 -0.85 -19.08
C ARG A 62 8.36 -2.09 -18.78
N PRO A 63 7.90 -2.85 -19.80
CA PRO A 63 7.01 -3.98 -19.58
C PRO A 63 7.78 -5.16 -18.97
N PHE A 64 7.26 -5.61 -17.83
CA PHE A 64 7.05 -6.99 -17.43
C PHE A 64 8.17 -8.02 -17.69
N PHE A 65 8.71 -8.54 -16.59
CA PHE A 65 9.42 -9.83 -16.52
C PHE A 65 8.45 -10.95 -16.94
N SER A 66 8.68 -11.61 -18.07
CA SER A 66 7.92 -12.79 -18.50
C SER A 66 8.64 -14.08 -18.08
N PRO A 67 8.10 -14.90 -17.16
CA PRO A 67 8.69 -16.19 -16.83
C PRO A 67 8.03 -17.28 -17.68
N SER A 68 8.39 -17.38 -18.96
CA SER A 68 8.28 -18.65 -19.69
C SER A 68 9.18 -18.67 -20.92
N ALA A 69 10.41 -19.14 -20.76
CA ALA A 69 11.16 -19.72 -21.86
C ALA A 69 11.35 -21.22 -21.52
N PRO A 70 10.72 -22.16 -22.25
CA PRO A 70 11.05 -23.56 -22.08
C PRO A 70 12.44 -23.83 -22.67
N LEU A 71 13.35 -24.33 -21.83
CA LEU A 71 14.62 -24.87 -22.29
C LEU A 71 14.38 -26.30 -22.79
N ASN A 72 14.02 -26.47 -24.06
CA ASN A 72 14.11 -27.77 -24.72
C ASN A 72 15.25 -27.77 -25.75
N ARG A 73 16.41 -28.26 -25.32
CA ARG A 73 17.52 -28.61 -26.21
C ARG A 73 17.45 -30.12 -26.45
N THR A 74 16.94 -30.52 -27.62
CA THR A 74 17.42 -31.74 -28.30
C THR A 74 18.79 -31.47 -28.90
#